data_AF-A0A6F9CQT5-F1
#
_entry.id   AF-A0A6F9CQT5-F1
#
_cell.length_a   1.000
_cell.length_b   1.000
_cell.length_c   1.000
_cell.angle_alpha   90.00
_cell.angle_beta   90.00
_cell.angle_gamma   90.00
#
_symmetry.space_group_name_H-M   'P 1'
#
loop_
_entity.id
_entity.type
_entity.pdbx_description
1 polymer ?
#
loop_
_entity_poly.entity_id
_entity_poly.type
_entity_poly.pdbx_seq_one_letter_code
_entity_poly.pdbx_strand_id
1 'polypeptide(L)'
;MELSASTHSIRALGGERERVGGWEGPSAVSSSLAKPEKNIAKRGKRIPQTLSRGNTPSPYYFSKLITTYEEALYWARAQNKPLMVIFHLEDCPHSASMKKAFAEDKDIQKVADEDFIILNLVYETTDKHLSPDGQYVPRIIFVDPSMTVRADITGRYSNRMYAYEPSDIKLLLSNMQKAKKLLKTEL
;
A
#
# COMPACT_ATOMS: atom_id res chain seq x y z
N MET A 1 47.01 -40.44 -15.31
CA MET A 1 46.98 -40.15 -13.86
C MET A 1 45.77 -39.26 -13.63
N GLU A 2 44.57 -39.84 -13.63
CA GLU A 2 43.91 -40.48 -12.47
C GLU A 2 43.27 -39.41 -11.56
N LEU A 3 41.95 -39.28 -11.48
CA LEU A 3 40.90 -40.25 -11.11
C LEU A 3 41.04 -40.80 -9.69
N SER A 4 40.23 -40.26 -8.77
CA SER A 4 39.52 -41.07 -7.78
C SER A 4 38.27 -40.33 -7.32
N ALA A 5 37.14 -41.03 -7.28
CA ALA A 5 35.92 -40.58 -6.63
C ALA A 5 35.51 -41.67 -5.63
N SER A 6 35.11 -41.27 -4.42
CA SER A 6 34.72 -42.23 -3.37
C SER A 6 33.24 -42.09 -3.03
N THR A 7 32.42 -42.90 -3.69
CA THR A 7 31.07 -43.25 -3.23
C THR A 7 31.17 -44.26 -2.09
N HIS A 8 30.28 -44.18 -1.10
CA HIS A 8 30.00 -45.28 -0.18
C HIS A 8 28.48 -45.41 0.04
N SER A 9 28.04 -46.65 0.17
CA SER A 9 26.65 -47.09 0.34
C SER A 9 26.68 -48.51 0.89
N ILE A 10 25.71 -48.92 1.73
CA ILE A 10 25.01 -50.24 1.73
C ILE A 10 24.23 -50.52 3.05
N ARG A 11 22.98 -50.95 2.86
CA ARG A 11 22.07 -51.82 3.67
C ARG A 11 22.09 -51.83 5.22
N ALA A 12 21.01 -51.28 5.78
CA ALA A 12 19.87 -51.97 6.42
C ALA A 12 19.93 -53.48 6.84
N LEU A 13 19.46 -53.73 8.08
CA LEU A 13 18.71 -54.90 8.62
C LEU A 13 17.82 -54.35 9.79
N GLY A 14 16.74 -54.98 10.31
CA GLY A 14 15.96 -56.14 9.86
C GLY A 14 15.27 -56.93 11.01
N GLY A 15 13.95 -56.81 11.19
CA GLY A 15 13.12 -57.66 12.10
C GLY A 15 13.19 -57.35 13.62
N GLU A 16 12.35 -57.91 14.53
CA GLU A 16 11.05 -58.62 14.41
C GLU A 16 10.37 -58.78 15.81
N ARG A 17 9.10 -59.26 15.85
CA ARG A 17 8.47 -60.14 16.89
C ARG A 17 7.64 -59.49 18.04
N GLU A 18 6.30 -59.65 18.09
CA GLU A 18 5.42 -60.66 18.81
C GLU A 18 5.55 -60.70 20.36
N ARG A 19 4.57 -60.99 21.25
CA ARG A 19 3.10 -61.30 21.35
C ARG A 19 2.73 -61.28 22.89
N VAL A 20 1.53 -61.49 23.50
CA VAL A 20 0.10 -61.85 23.20
C VAL A 20 -0.81 -61.43 24.39
N GLY A 21 -2.14 -61.29 24.15
CA GLY A 21 -3.22 -61.58 25.14
C GLY A 21 -3.69 -60.44 26.07
N GLY A 22 -4.93 -60.45 26.60
CA GLY A 22 -6.10 -61.28 26.24
C GLY A 22 -7.25 -61.31 27.29
N TRP A 23 -8.49 -61.05 26.83
CA TRP A 23 -9.80 -61.21 27.55
C TRP A 23 -9.97 -60.25 28.77
N GLU A 24 -11.15 -59.93 29.32
CA GLU A 24 -12.53 -60.45 29.19
C GLU A 24 -13.58 -59.29 29.40
N GLY A 25 -14.90 -59.55 29.38
CA GLY A 25 -15.98 -58.57 29.68
C GLY A 25 -16.82 -58.95 30.91
N PRO A 26 -18.04 -58.39 31.15
CA PRO A 26 -18.81 -57.40 30.36
C PRO A 26 -19.56 -56.29 31.18
N SER A 27 -20.34 -55.45 30.47
CA SER A 27 -21.61 -54.81 30.90
C SER A 27 -21.68 -53.80 32.08
N ALA A 28 -21.93 -52.51 31.75
CA ALA A 28 -22.95 -51.69 32.43
C ALA A 28 -23.43 -50.47 31.59
N VAL A 29 -24.73 -50.20 31.65
CA VAL A 29 -25.60 -49.23 30.95
C VAL A 29 -25.17 -47.75 30.70
N SER A 30 -25.49 -47.28 29.49
CA SER A 30 -26.21 -46.02 29.14
C SER A 30 -25.62 -44.61 29.46
N SER A 31 -25.37 -43.82 28.40
CA SER A 31 -26.20 -42.62 28.06
C SER A 31 -25.77 -41.89 26.77
N SER A 32 -26.71 -41.15 26.17
CA SER A 32 -26.58 -40.17 25.06
C SER A 32 -26.02 -40.60 23.67
N LEU A 33 -26.93 -40.58 22.69
CA LEU A 33 -26.69 -40.33 21.25
C LEU A 33 -26.17 -38.87 21.04
N ALA A 34 -25.57 -38.42 19.92
CA ALA A 34 -25.27 -39.03 18.61
C ALA A 34 -24.06 -38.33 17.91
N LYS A 35 -23.67 -38.83 16.73
CA LYS A 35 -22.68 -38.25 15.77
C LYS A 35 -23.43 -37.63 14.55
N PRO A 36 -22.76 -37.15 13.48
CA PRO A 36 -21.68 -36.14 13.35
C PRO A 36 -22.02 -35.06 12.28
N GLU A 37 -21.13 -34.08 12.02
CA GLU A 37 -20.60 -33.72 10.67
C GLU A 37 -20.00 -32.29 10.57
N LYS A 38 -19.01 -32.16 9.68
CA LYS A 38 -18.57 -30.98 8.88
C LYS A 38 -18.91 -29.55 9.36
N ASN A 39 -17.86 -28.72 9.55
CA ASN A 39 -17.75 -27.48 8.77
C ASN A 39 -16.33 -26.88 8.71
N ILE A 40 -16.07 -26.04 7.70
CA ILE A 40 -14.75 -25.43 7.42
C ILE A 40 -14.70 -24.00 7.96
N ALA A 41 -13.97 -23.77 9.06
CA ALA A 41 -13.74 -22.44 9.61
C ALA A 41 -12.59 -21.71 8.88
N LYS A 42 -12.87 -20.51 8.34
CA LYS A 42 -11.91 -19.72 7.55
C LYS A 42 -10.86 -19.05 8.44
N ARG A 43 -9.59 -19.02 7.99
CA ARG A 43 -8.53 -18.19 8.61
C ARG A 43 -8.85 -16.70 8.41
N GLY A 44 -9.41 -16.06 9.42
CA GLY A 44 -9.61 -14.62 9.43
C GLY A 44 -8.27 -13.88 9.52
N LYS A 45 -7.89 -13.16 8.46
CA LYS A 45 -6.80 -12.16 8.55
C LYS A 45 -7.26 -11.06 9.51
N ARG A 46 -6.53 -10.84 10.61
CA ARG A 46 -6.72 -9.63 11.44
C ARG A 46 -6.24 -8.44 10.62
N ILE A 47 -7.14 -7.53 10.29
CA ILE A 47 -6.80 -6.21 9.74
C ILE A 47 -6.12 -5.43 10.89
N PRO A 48 -4.98 -4.76 10.66
CA PRO A 48 -4.39 -3.88 11.68
C PRO A 48 -5.35 -2.75 12.01
N GLN A 49 -5.77 -2.63 13.28
CA GLN A 49 -6.44 -1.42 13.76
C GLN A 49 -5.38 -0.38 14.13
N THR A 50 -5.44 0.79 13.50
CA THR A 50 -4.75 2.01 13.96
C THR A 50 -5.75 3.17 14.06
N LEU A 51 -5.51 4.05 15.02
CA LEU A 51 -6.54 4.90 15.65
C LEU A 51 -7.12 5.98 14.72
N SER A 52 -8.45 6.06 14.65
CA SER A 52 -9.16 7.28 14.26
C SER A 52 -9.14 8.30 15.41
N ARG A 53 -8.07 9.10 15.49
CA ARG A 53 -7.96 10.23 16.44
C ARG A 53 -8.53 11.52 15.85
N GLY A 54 -9.58 12.05 16.49
CA GLY A 54 -9.99 13.46 16.36
C GLY A 54 -10.74 13.83 15.08
N ASN A 55 -12.04 13.55 15.03
CA ASN A 55 -12.92 14.12 13.99
C ASN A 55 -13.20 15.61 14.24
N THR A 56 -12.34 16.49 13.75
CA THR A 56 -12.73 17.87 13.39
C THR A 56 -12.79 17.98 11.87
N PRO A 57 -13.95 18.30 11.26
CA PRO A 57 -14.03 18.50 9.82
C PRO A 57 -13.32 19.80 9.45
N SER A 58 -12.06 19.68 9.03
CA SER A 58 -11.44 20.63 8.09
C SER A 58 -12.32 20.72 6.83
N PRO A 59 -12.41 21.86 6.12
CA PRO A 59 -13.35 22.01 4.99
C PRO A 59 -13.04 21.17 3.74
N TYR A 60 -12.06 20.27 3.80
CA TYR A 60 -11.80 19.22 2.81
C TYR A 60 -12.55 17.93 3.17
N TYR A 61 -12.46 16.91 2.32
CA TYR A 61 -13.15 15.62 2.48
C TYR A 61 -14.68 15.64 2.29
N PHE A 62 -15.11 15.95 1.06
CA PHE A 62 -16.11 15.06 0.44
C PHE A 62 -15.45 13.98 -0.45
N SER A 63 -14.18 14.15 -0.79
CA SER A 63 -13.34 13.05 -1.30
C SER A 63 -13.11 12.01 -0.20
N LYS A 64 -13.10 10.73 -0.59
CA LYS A 64 -12.90 9.59 0.31
C LYS A 64 -11.53 9.68 0.99
N LEU A 65 -11.45 9.38 2.30
CA LEU A 65 -10.16 9.25 2.99
C LEU A 65 -9.44 7.97 2.51
N ILE A 66 -8.72 8.09 1.42
CA ILE A 66 -7.90 7.03 0.83
C ILE A 66 -6.60 6.92 1.64
N THR A 67 -6.30 5.71 2.11
CA THR A 67 -5.20 5.47 3.07
C THR A 67 -4.07 4.61 2.52
N THR A 68 -4.22 4.00 1.34
CA THR A 68 -3.16 3.19 0.70
C THR A 68 -2.99 3.55 -0.78
N TYR A 69 -1.81 3.26 -1.33
CA TYR A 69 -1.47 3.56 -2.72
C TYR A 69 -2.27 2.68 -3.71
N GLU A 70 -2.54 1.43 -3.35
CA GLU A 70 -3.33 0.51 -4.16
C GLU A 70 -4.79 0.95 -4.27
N GLU A 71 -5.38 1.47 -3.17
CA GLU A 71 -6.71 2.08 -3.23
C GLU A 71 -6.68 3.38 -4.07
N ALA A 72 -5.64 4.20 -3.92
CA ALA A 72 -5.52 5.44 -4.69
C ALA A 72 -5.43 5.19 -6.20
N LEU A 73 -4.61 4.22 -6.63
CA LEU A 73 -4.49 3.78 -8.02
C LEU A 73 -5.80 3.18 -8.55
N TYR A 74 -6.52 2.42 -7.71
CA TYR A 74 -7.84 1.88 -8.06
C TYR A 74 -8.84 3.02 -8.37
N TRP A 75 -8.96 4.02 -7.50
CA TRP A 75 -9.88 5.14 -7.73
C TRP A 75 -9.44 6.05 -8.88
N ALA A 76 -8.13 6.27 -9.06
CA ALA A 76 -7.59 7.04 -10.18
C ALA A 76 -7.99 6.43 -11.53
N ARG A 77 -7.83 5.11 -11.67
CA ARG A 77 -8.27 4.37 -12.85
C ARG A 77 -9.80 4.32 -12.98
N ALA A 78 -10.52 4.07 -11.89
CA ALA A 78 -11.98 3.91 -11.91
C ALA A 78 -12.74 5.22 -12.19
N GLN A 79 -12.20 6.37 -11.79
CA GLN A 79 -12.77 7.70 -12.08
C GLN A 79 -12.11 8.39 -13.30
N ASN A 80 -11.08 7.76 -13.90
CA ASN A 80 -10.22 8.36 -14.92
C ASN A 80 -9.64 9.73 -14.51
N LYS A 81 -9.22 9.85 -13.25
CA LYS A 81 -8.63 11.06 -12.65
C LYS A 81 -7.15 10.83 -12.32
N PRO A 82 -6.24 11.78 -12.58
CA PRO A 82 -4.86 11.68 -12.11
C PRO A 82 -4.78 11.59 -10.58
N LEU A 83 -3.80 10.83 -10.09
CA LEU A 83 -3.47 10.70 -8.68
C LEU A 83 -2.36 11.70 -8.31
N MET A 84 -2.58 12.44 -7.23
CA MET A 84 -1.61 13.33 -6.58
C MET A 84 -1.14 12.67 -5.28
N VAL A 85 0.10 12.18 -5.25
CA VAL A 85 0.73 11.60 -4.06
C VAL A 85 1.56 12.67 -3.36
N ILE A 86 1.27 12.92 -2.07
CA ILE A 86 1.91 13.93 -1.25
C ILE A 86 2.63 13.23 -0.09
N PHE A 87 3.96 13.10 -0.20
CA PHE A 87 4.81 12.66 0.89
C PHE A 87 5.13 13.85 1.80
N HIS A 88 4.89 13.70 3.10
CA HIS A 88 5.10 14.73 4.11
C HIS A 88 5.48 14.09 5.46
N LEU A 89 5.93 14.90 6.41
CA LEU A 89 6.06 14.49 7.82
C LEU A 89 5.31 15.49 8.71
N GLU A 90 4.77 15.01 9.83
CA GLU A 90 4.04 15.87 10.78
C GLU A 90 5.01 16.87 11.46
N ASP A 91 6.12 16.37 11.99
CA ASP A 91 7.19 17.17 12.64
C ASP A 91 8.20 17.79 11.65
N CYS A 92 7.73 18.29 10.49
CA CYS A 92 8.58 18.92 9.47
C CYS A 92 8.13 20.34 9.12
N PRO A 93 8.93 21.40 9.41
CA PRO A 93 8.57 22.79 9.11
C PRO A 93 8.25 23.05 7.63
N HIS A 94 8.99 22.43 6.70
CA HIS A 94 8.73 22.57 5.26
C HIS A 94 7.40 21.88 4.86
N SER A 95 7.10 20.71 5.45
CA SER A 95 5.82 20.03 5.21
C SER A 95 4.64 20.83 5.77
N ALA A 96 4.78 21.37 6.98
CA ALA A 96 3.76 22.20 7.60
C ALA A 96 3.51 23.50 6.83
N SER A 97 4.56 24.19 6.37
CA SER A 97 4.43 25.43 5.59
C SER A 97 3.79 25.18 4.21
N MET A 98 4.19 24.10 3.52
CA MET A 98 3.60 23.73 2.24
C MET A 98 2.14 23.29 2.39
N LYS A 99 1.81 22.50 3.42
CA LYS A 99 0.42 22.10 3.75
C LYS A 99 -0.46 23.30 4.06
N LYS A 100 0.07 24.32 4.74
CA LYS A 100 -0.62 25.59 4.98
C LYS A 100 -0.87 26.34 3.67
N ALA A 101 0.16 26.57 2.85
CA ALA A 101 0.02 27.27 1.57
C ALA A 101 -0.96 26.56 0.62
N PHE A 102 -0.94 25.22 0.60
CA PHE A 102 -1.89 24.38 -0.13
C PHE A 102 -3.34 24.60 0.36
N ALA A 103 -3.57 24.70 1.68
CA ALA A 103 -4.90 24.95 2.26
C ALA A 103 -5.40 26.41 2.10
N GLU A 104 -4.51 27.38 1.86
CA GLU A 104 -4.87 28.78 1.68
C GLU A 104 -5.18 29.15 0.21
N ASP A 105 -4.65 28.40 -0.76
CA ASP A 105 -4.87 28.63 -2.20
C ASP A 105 -6.17 27.97 -2.71
N LYS A 106 -7.17 28.80 -3.02
CA LYS A 106 -8.50 28.33 -3.47
C LYS A 106 -8.50 27.69 -4.85
N ASP A 107 -7.62 28.11 -5.75
CA ASP A 107 -7.60 27.62 -7.14
C ASP A 107 -6.98 26.22 -7.20
N ILE A 108 -5.90 25.99 -6.43
CA ILE A 108 -5.37 24.65 -6.16
C ILE A 108 -6.46 23.75 -5.60
N GLN A 109 -7.17 24.20 -4.57
CA GLN A 109 -8.09 23.33 -3.83
C GLN A 109 -9.31 22.95 -4.67
N LYS A 110 -9.84 23.89 -5.45
CA LYS A 110 -10.86 23.58 -6.46
C LYS A 110 -10.38 22.49 -7.42
N VAL A 111 -9.18 22.64 -7.98
CA VAL A 111 -8.61 21.64 -8.91
C VAL A 111 -8.35 20.31 -8.20
N ALA A 112 -7.91 20.33 -6.95
CA ALA A 112 -7.61 19.13 -6.16
C ALA A 112 -8.87 18.29 -5.87
N ASP A 113 -9.98 18.92 -5.48
CA ASP A 113 -11.27 18.24 -5.25
C ASP A 113 -11.98 17.86 -6.57
N GLU A 114 -11.98 18.73 -7.58
CA GLU A 114 -12.68 18.49 -8.85
C GLU A 114 -11.95 17.48 -9.75
N ASP A 115 -10.63 17.61 -9.93
CA ASP A 115 -9.90 16.90 -10.99
C ASP A 115 -9.03 15.73 -10.51
N PHE A 116 -8.66 15.65 -9.22
CA PHE A 116 -7.67 14.67 -8.74
C PHE A 116 -8.23 13.60 -7.80
N ILE A 117 -7.48 12.51 -7.67
CA ILE A 117 -7.46 11.67 -6.46
C ILE A 117 -6.25 12.11 -5.63
N ILE A 118 -6.40 12.30 -4.33
CA ILE A 118 -5.31 12.77 -3.44
C ILE A 118 -4.95 11.65 -2.46
N LEU A 119 -3.66 11.37 -2.32
CA LEU A 119 -3.10 10.46 -1.33
C LEU A 119 -2.04 11.17 -0.50
N ASN A 120 -2.28 11.34 0.80
CA ASN A 120 -1.29 11.87 1.74
C ASN A 120 -0.56 10.72 2.43
N LEU A 121 0.77 10.68 2.32
CA LEU A 121 1.62 9.68 2.94
C LEU A 121 2.58 10.32 3.95
N VAL A 122 2.68 9.70 5.14
CA VAL A 122 3.67 10.03 6.19
C VAL A 122 4.86 9.06 6.14
N TYR A 123 4.72 7.94 5.43
CA TYR A 123 5.73 6.89 5.29
C TYR A 123 6.04 6.66 3.81
N GLU A 124 7.28 6.32 3.51
CA GLU A 124 7.72 5.96 2.16
C GLU A 124 7.11 4.64 1.69
N THR A 125 6.86 4.52 0.38
CA THR A 125 6.36 3.28 -0.24
C THR A 125 7.49 2.32 -0.61
N THR A 126 7.15 1.08 -0.92
CA THR A 126 8.07 0.13 -1.58
C THR A 126 8.30 0.44 -3.07
N ASP A 127 7.49 1.31 -3.67
CA ASP A 127 7.62 1.73 -5.07
C ASP A 127 8.74 2.77 -5.26
N LYS A 128 9.81 2.36 -5.95
CA LYS A 128 10.96 3.22 -6.27
C LYS A 128 10.62 4.32 -7.28
N HIS A 129 9.57 4.16 -8.08
CA HIS A 129 9.12 5.20 -9.02
C HIS A 129 8.52 6.42 -8.31
N LEU A 130 8.19 6.30 -7.01
CA LEU A 130 7.77 7.42 -6.16
C LEU A 130 8.92 8.08 -5.36
N SER A 131 10.18 7.66 -5.58
CA SER A 131 11.38 8.28 -4.97
C SER A 131 12.59 8.33 -5.92
N PRO A 132 12.43 8.71 -7.21
CA PRO A 132 13.48 8.59 -8.24
C PRO A 132 14.69 9.49 -8.00
N ASP A 133 14.54 10.57 -7.23
CA ASP A 133 15.57 11.54 -6.84
C ASP A 133 15.79 11.58 -5.31
N GLY A 134 15.27 10.58 -4.58
CA GLY A 134 15.45 10.40 -3.15
C GLY A 134 14.19 10.56 -2.30
N GLN A 135 14.38 10.49 -0.98
CA GLN A 135 13.32 10.44 0.03
C GLN A 135 13.33 11.69 0.93
N TYR A 136 13.10 12.85 0.31
CA TYR A 136 12.90 14.12 1.01
C TYR A 136 11.41 14.47 1.13
N VAL A 137 11.08 15.41 2.02
CA VAL A 137 9.72 15.95 2.20
C VAL A 137 9.73 17.49 2.32
N PRO A 138 8.65 18.20 1.92
CA PRO A 138 7.49 17.68 1.19
C PRO A 138 7.87 17.28 -0.24
N ARG A 139 7.22 16.23 -0.77
CA ARG A 139 7.44 15.72 -2.13
C ARG A 139 6.10 15.38 -2.78
N ILE A 140 5.82 15.97 -3.94
CA ILE A 140 4.53 15.87 -4.62
C ILE A 140 4.74 15.24 -6.00
N ILE A 141 4.15 14.07 -6.21
CA ILE A 141 4.28 13.27 -7.43
C ILE A 141 2.90 13.04 -8.04
N PHE A 142 2.82 13.18 -9.36
CA PHE A 142 1.60 12.91 -10.13
C PHE A 142 1.70 11.54 -10.80
N VAL A 143 0.61 10.77 -10.78
CA VAL A 143 0.48 9.47 -11.45
C VAL A 143 -0.77 9.50 -12.33
N ASP A 144 -0.60 9.10 -13.58
CA ASP A 144 -1.65 9.05 -14.59
C ASP A 144 -2.59 7.83 -14.39
N PRO A 145 -3.88 7.85 -14.80
CA PRO A 145 -4.79 6.70 -14.72
C PRO A 145 -4.29 5.43 -15.42
N SER A 146 -3.35 5.55 -16.36
CA SER A 146 -2.57 4.45 -16.93
C SER A 146 -1.65 3.71 -15.93
N MET A 147 -1.54 4.20 -14.69
CA MET A 147 -0.55 3.81 -13.65
C MET A 147 0.88 4.30 -13.95
N THR A 148 1.04 5.28 -14.83
CA THR A 148 2.35 5.86 -15.20
C THR A 148 2.71 7.06 -14.32
N VAL A 149 3.86 7.04 -13.65
CA VAL A 149 4.37 8.21 -12.92
C VAL A 149 4.76 9.32 -13.90
N ARG A 150 4.24 10.54 -13.70
CA ARG A 150 4.46 11.72 -14.55
C ARG A 150 5.79 12.41 -14.21
N ALA A 151 6.89 11.72 -14.50
CA ALA A 151 8.25 12.22 -14.30
C ALA A 151 8.61 13.45 -15.17
N ASP A 152 7.75 13.80 -16.14
CA ASP A 152 7.81 15.04 -16.92
C ASP A 152 7.36 16.29 -16.13
N ILE A 153 6.73 16.12 -14.97
CA ILE A 153 6.13 17.20 -14.17
C ILE A 153 6.97 17.47 -12.92
N THR A 154 7.94 18.37 -13.08
CA THR A 154 8.90 18.75 -12.02
C THR A 154 8.69 20.18 -11.49
N GLY A 155 9.10 20.40 -10.24
CA GLY A 155 9.17 21.70 -9.57
C GLY A 155 10.42 22.51 -9.96
N ARG A 156 10.80 23.49 -9.13
CA ARG A 156 11.93 24.41 -9.43
C ARG A 156 13.31 23.78 -9.23
N TYR A 157 13.45 22.84 -8.30
CA TYR A 157 14.74 22.46 -7.74
C TYR A 157 15.34 21.24 -8.46
N SER A 158 16.44 21.43 -9.20
CA SER A 158 17.07 20.36 -9.99
C SER A 158 17.64 19.20 -9.15
N ASN A 159 17.94 19.45 -7.87
CA ASN A 159 18.37 18.45 -6.89
C ASN A 159 17.22 17.86 -6.04
N ARG A 160 15.98 18.34 -6.23
CA ARG A 160 14.75 17.91 -5.56
C ARG A 160 13.56 18.16 -6.48
N MET A 161 13.50 17.39 -7.57
CA MET A 161 12.64 17.64 -8.74
C MET A 161 11.13 17.63 -8.44
N TYR A 162 10.72 17.10 -7.29
CA TYR A 162 9.33 17.00 -6.84
C TYR A 162 9.07 17.75 -5.53
N ALA A 163 10.03 18.58 -5.08
CA ALA A 163 9.83 19.51 -3.98
C ALA A 163 9.14 20.80 -4.45
N TYR A 164 8.29 21.33 -3.59
CA TYR A 164 7.61 22.62 -3.76
C TYR A 164 7.65 23.36 -2.42
N GLU A 165 7.98 24.65 -2.47
CA GLU A 165 7.89 25.55 -1.32
C GLU A 165 6.61 26.40 -1.38
N PRO A 166 6.18 27.07 -0.29
CA PRO A 166 5.05 28.00 -0.32
C PRO A 166 5.12 29.08 -1.41
N SER A 167 6.34 29.49 -1.81
CA SER A 167 6.61 30.41 -2.93
C SER A 167 6.30 29.81 -4.31
N ASP A 168 6.24 28.48 -4.41
CA ASP A 168 6.01 27.72 -5.64
C ASP A 168 4.54 27.33 -5.86
N ILE A 169 3.62 27.82 -5.02
CA ILE A 169 2.20 27.47 -5.07
C ILE A 169 1.59 27.63 -6.49
N LYS A 170 1.96 28.70 -7.21
CA LYS A 170 1.53 28.94 -8.60
C LYS A 170 2.19 28.00 -9.63
N LEU A 171 3.39 27.51 -9.35
CA LEU A 171 4.05 26.47 -10.15
C LEU A 171 3.40 25.11 -9.90
N LEU A 172 3.04 24.79 -8.66
CA LEU A 172 2.27 23.60 -8.31
C LEU A 172 0.92 23.58 -9.03
N LEU A 173 0.15 24.67 -8.97
CA LEU A 173 -1.11 24.81 -9.72
C LEU A 173 -0.90 24.62 -11.24
N SER A 174 0.15 25.24 -11.80
CA SER A 174 0.52 25.07 -13.21
C SER A 174 0.87 23.62 -13.56
N ASN A 175 1.49 22.89 -12.63
CA ASN A 175 1.84 21.48 -12.79
C ASN A 175 0.62 20.55 -12.60
N MET A 176 -0.33 20.88 -11.73
CA MET A 176 -1.63 20.20 -11.67
C MET A 176 -2.40 20.34 -12.99
N GLN A 177 -2.39 21.53 -13.61
CA GLN A 177 -2.97 21.75 -14.95
C GLN A 177 -2.23 21.01 -16.09
N LYS A 178 -0.96 20.61 -15.90
CA LYS A 178 -0.26 19.67 -16.80
C LYS A 178 -0.67 18.23 -16.51
N ALA A 179 -0.74 17.81 -15.25
CA ALA A 179 -1.09 16.45 -14.84
C ALA A 179 -2.53 16.07 -15.21
N LYS A 180 -3.46 17.04 -15.24
CA LYS A 180 -4.82 16.86 -15.77
C LYS A 180 -4.84 16.50 -17.26
N LYS A 181 -3.82 16.86 -18.03
CA LYS A 181 -3.67 16.41 -19.42
C LYS A 181 -3.11 14.99 -19.39
N LEU A 182 -4.03 14.03 -19.34
CA LEU A 182 -3.72 12.60 -19.32
C LEU A 182 -2.81 12.21 -20.48
N LEU A 183 -1.99 11.19 -20.27
CA LEU A 183 -1.19 10.58 -21.32
C LEU A 183 -2.13 9.98 -22.38
N LYS A 184 -1.78 10.15 -23.65
CA LYS A 184 -2.47 9.46 -24.74
C LYS A 184 -2.14 7.97 -24.65
N THR A 185 -3.14 7.13 -24.50
CA THR A 185 -3.04 5.76 -25.00
C THR A 185 -3.00 5.82 -26.54
N GLU A 186 -1.87 5.45 -27.12
CA GLU A 186 -1.81 5.02 -28.51
C GLU A 186 -2.80 3.86 -28.68
N LEU A 187 -3.64 3.92 -29.72
CA LEU A 187 -4.74 2.99 -30.03
C LEU A 187 -4.77 2.71 -31.53
#